data_AF-A0A183TMR0-F1
#
_entry.id   AF-A0A183TMR0-F1
#
_cell.length_a   1.000
_cell.length_b   1.000
_cell.length_c   1.000
_cell.angle_alpha   90.00
_cell.angle_beta   90.00
_cell.angle_gamma   90.00
#
_symmetry.space_group_name_H-M   'P 1'
#
loop_
_entity.id
_entity.type
_entity.pdbx_description
1 polymer ?
#
loop_
_entity_poly.entity_id
_entity_poly.type
_entity_poly.pdbx_seq_one_letter_code
_entity_poly.pdbx_strand_id
1 'polypeptide(L)'
;MTSVDPIWVNNVSRALTENCASRGLMGYFTIDFATFFHEESGEQLLWITGIRPGYSENLAMFQLVRMLADADFTIDAQTGDHQLLATPISKTPDFGKSNPPLVSNQLQRTSPRKVELYAVVSANLNHSCLALIQYPVLLRICRALGIGFSLQEKEGSAFTLFNELKHEKLGMM
;
A
#
# COMPACT_ATOMS: atom_id res chain seq x y z
N MET A 1 -8.63 15.50 0.30
CA MET A 1 -8.70 16.24 -0.97
C MET A 1 -7.49 15.86 -1.77
N THR A 2 -7.66 15.10 -2.86
CA THR A 2 -6.56 14.83 -3.80
C THR A 2 -6.35 16.05 -4.67
N SER A 3 -5.12 16.35 -5.06
CA SER A 3 -4.84 17.49 -5.92
C SER A 3 -5.44 17.30 -7.31
N VAL A 4 -5.60 16.06 -7.79
CA VAL A 4 -6.20 15.70 -9.09
C VAL A 4 -7.18 14.53 -8.91
N ASP A 5 -8.17 14.44 -9.80
CA ASP A 5 -9.10 13.31 -9.91
C ASP A 5 -8.35 11.99 -10.24
N PRO A 6 -8.45 10.94 -9.38
CA PRO A 6 -7.81 9.65 -9.61
C PRO A 6 -8.14 9.01 -10.97
N ILE A 7 -9.36 9.21 -11.49
CA ILE A 7 -9.80 8.66 -12.78
C ILE A 7 -8.87 9.15 -13.90
N TRP A 8 -8.49 10.42 -13.84
CA TRP A 8 -7.66 11.04 -14.88
C TRP A 8 -6.25 10.43 -14.91
N VAL A 9 -5.64 10.29 -13.74
CA VAL A 9 -4.31 9.66 -13.59
C VAL A 9 -4.36 8.20 -14.04
N ASN A 10 -5.39 7.45 -13.66
CA ASN A 10 -5.55 6.05 -14.02
C ASN A 10 -5.73 5.86 -15.54
N ASN A 11 -6.54 6.70 -16.18
CA ASN A 11 -6.81 6.61 -17.61
C ASN A 11 -5.58 6.97 -18.44
N VAL A 12 -4.86 8.03 -18.08
CA VAL A 12 -3.61 8.39 -18.75
C VAL A 12 -2.56 7.29 -18.57
N SER A 13 -2.44 6.74 -17.35
CA SER A 13 -1.52 5.64 -17.07
C SER A 13 -1.86 4.39 -17.89
N ARG A 14 -3.15 4.03 -18.01
CA ARG A 14 -3.62 2.90 -18.80
C ARG A 14 -3.37 3.09 -20.29
N ALA A 15 -3.72 4.25 -20.84
CA ALA A 15 -3.49 4.56 -22.25
C ALA A 15 -2.00 4.51 -22.60
N LEU A 16 -1.13 5.01 -21.71
CA LEU A 16 0.31 4.92 -21.88
C LEU A 16 0.80 3.47 -21.87
N THR A 17 0.40 2.67 -20.89
CA THR A 17 0.86 1.28 -20.76
C THR A 17 0.33 0.39 -21.89
N GLU A 18 -0.89 0.60 -22.38
CA GLU A 18 -1.42 -0.07 -23.56
C GLU A 18 -0.62 0.27 -24.83
N ASN A 19 -0.24 1.54 -25.00
CA ASN A 19 0.63 1.97 -26.09
C ASN A 19 2.06 1.39 -25.98
N CYS A 20 2.58 1.23 -24.76
CA CYS A 20 3.85 0.55 -24.53
C CYS A 20 3.74 -0.94 -24.88
N ALA A 21 2.69 -1.61 -24.43
CA ALA A 21 2.45 -3.02 -24.66
C ALA A 21 2.28 -3.35 -26.15
N SER A 22 1.58 -2.50 -26.93
CA SER A 22 1.44 -2.68 -28.39
C SER A 22 2.77 -2.58 -29.14
N ARG A 23 3.79 -1.96 -28.54
CA ARG A 23 5.17 -1.87 -29.05
C ARG A 23 6.09 -2.95 -28.49
N GLY A 24 5.54 -3.92 -27.75
CA GLY A 24 6.30 -5.03 -27.16
C GLY A 24 7.06 -4.66 -25.87
N LEU A 25 6.80 -3.49 -25.27
CA LEU A 25 7.39 -3.12 -23.99
C LEU A 25 6.55 -3.70 -22.85
N MET A 26 7.11 -4.70 -22.17
CA MET A 26 6.47 -5.41 -21.06
C MET A 26 7.29 -5.25 -19.78
N GLY A 27 6.62 -5.05 -18.66
CA GLY A 27 7.26 -4.93 -17.35
C GLY A 27 6.64 -3.84 -16.50
N TYR A 28 7.38 -3.42 -15.48
CA TYR A 28 6.97 -2.36 -14.57
C TYR A 28 7.45 -1.00 -15.06
N PHE A 29 6.64 0.02 -14.83
CA PHE A 29 6.95 1.41 -15.16
C PHE A 29 6.60 2.29 -13.98
N THR A 30 7.45 3.27 -13.72
CA THR A 30 7.13 4.41 -12.86
C THR A 30 6.83 5.60 -13.75
N ILE A 31 5.68 6.23 -13.56
CA ILE A 31 5.25 7.41 -14.29
C ILE A 31 5.20 8.56 -13.29
N ASP A 32 5.94 9.63 -13.58
CA ASP A 32 5.91 10.84 -12.79
C ASP A 32 4.91 11.82 -13.39
N PHE A 33 4.03 12.34 -12.55
CA PHE A 33 3.04 13.32 -12.93
C PHE A 33 3.30 14.65 -12.24
N ALA A 34 3.04 15.75 -12.95
CA ALA A 34 2.94 17.08 -12.38
C ALA A 34 1.54 17.64 -12.66
N THR A 35 0.97 18.29 -11.65
CA THR A 35 -0.38 18.84 -11.70
C THR A 35 -0.29 20.36 -11.63
N PHE A 36 -0.88 21.05 -12.59
CA PHE A 36 -0.85 22.51 -12.67
C PHE A 36 -2.28 23.04 -12.68
N PHE A 37 -2.44 24.26 -12.18
CA PHE A 37 -3.68 25.02 -12.31
C PHE A 37 -3.41 26.20 -13.24
N HIS A 38 -4.14 26.28 -14.35
CA HIS A 38 -3.99 27.37 -15.29
C HIS A 38 -4.80 28.58 -14.81
N GLU A 39 -4.13 29.65 -14.41
CA GLU A 39 -4.76 30.81 -13.74
C GLU A 39 -5.80 31.51 -14.62
N GLU A 40 -5.58 31.61 -15.94
CA GLU A 40 -6.48 32.34 -16.84
C GLU A 40 -7.72 31.53 -17.27
N SER A 41 -7.58 30.21 -17.40
CA SER A 41 -8.69 29.34 -17.83
C SER A 41 -9.41 28.66 -16.66
N GLY A 42 -8.80 28.66 -15.46
CA GLY A 42 -9.29 27.92 -14.31
C GLY A 42 -9.22 26.40 -14.47
N GLU A 43 -8.53 25.91 -15.51
CA GLU A 43 -8.45 24.48 -15.81
C GLU A 43 -7.27 23.83 -15.10
N GLN A 44 -7.49 22.59 -14.66
CA GLN A 44 -6.44 21.75 -14.10
C GLN A 44 -5.78 20.91 -15.19
N LEU A 45 -4.46 20.93 -15.24
CA LEU A 45 -3.65 20.18 -16.21
C LEU A 45 -2.81 19.10 -15.50
N LEU A 46 -2.70 17.94 -16.14
CA LEU A 46 -1.90 16.81 -15.70
C LEU A 46 -0.86 16.50 -16.77
N TRP A 47 0.42 16.65 -16.43
CA TRP A 47 1.53 16.42 -17.35
C TRP A 47 2.35 15.22 -16.87
N ILE A 48 2.79 14.41 -17.83
CA ILE A 48 3.80 13.38 -17.56
C ILE A 48 5.16 14.06 -17.63
N THR A 49 5.90 14.04 -16.53
CA THR A 49 7.25 14.63 -16.45
C THR A 49 8.35 13.60 -16.67
N GLY A 50 8.05 12.31 -16.47
CA GLY A 50 9.00 11.24 -16.64
C GLY A 50 8.35 9.86 -16.71
N ILE A 51 8.98 8.95 -17.44
CA ILE A 51 8.64 7.53 -17.48
C ILE A 51 9.93 6.75 -17.28
N ARG A 52 9.96 5.90 -16.26
CA ARG A 52 11.12 5.05 -15.95
C ARG A 52 10.70 3.58 -15.99
N PRO A 53 11.21 2.78 -16.94
CA PRO A 53 11.02 1.33 -16.90
C PRO A 53 11.79 0.73 -15.72
N GLY A 54 11.24 -0.31 -15.12
CA GLY A 54 11.85 -1.04 -14.02
C GLY A 54 10.97 -1.15 -12.79
N TYR A 55 11.38 -2.06 -11.90
CA TYR A 55 10.74 -2.28 -10.62
C TYR A 55 11.22 -1.23 -9.62
N SER A 56 10.33 -0.33 -9.18
CA SER A 56 10.69 0.78 -8.30
C SER A 56 10.65 0.38 -6.83
N GLU A 57 11.38 1.14 -6.01
CA GLU A 57 11.39 0.99 -4.55
C GLU A 57 9.98 1.16 -3.96
N ASN A 58 9.18 2.10 -4.48
CA ASN A 58 7.80 2.32 -4.05
C ASN A 58 6.91 1.11 -4.36
N LEU A 59 7.07 0.50 -5.55
CA LEU A 59 6.35 -0.72 -5.89
C LEU A 59 6.78 -1.88 -4.99
N ALA A 60 8.08 -2.02 -4.71
CA ALA A 60 8.61 -3.02 -3.79
C ALA A 60 7.95 -2.90 -2.40
N MET A 61 7.95 -1.69 -1.84
CA MET A 61 7.34 -1.43 -0.54
C MET A 61 5.83 -1.67 -0.56
N PHE A 62 5.14 -1.28 -1.63
CA PHE A 62 3.71 -1.54 -1.78
C PHE A 62 3.39 -3.05 -1.82
N GLN A 63 4.21 -3.86 -2.49
CA GLN A 63 4.05 -5.32 -2.44
C GLN A 63 4.29 -5.89 -1.03
N LEU A 64 5.24 -5.32 -0.27
CA LEU A 64 5.46 -5.72 1.13
C LEU A 64 4.24 -5.40 2.01
N VAL A 65 3.62 -4.22 1.84
CA VAL A 65 2.36 -3.89 2.52
C VAL A 65 1.28 -4.92 2.22
N ARG A 66 1.06 -5.24 0.94
CA ARG A 66 0.07 -6.25 0.53
C ARG A 66 0.35 -7.62 1.15
N MET A 67 1.62 -8.01 1.23
CA MET A 67 2.03 -9.27 1.84
C MET A 67 1.82 -9.28 3.36
N LEU A 68 2.22 -8.21 4.07
CA LEU A 68 2.11 -8.11 5.52
C LEU A 68 0.66 -8.03 5.99
N ALA A 69 -0.16 -7.26 5.27
CA ALA A 69 -1.57 -7.10 5.56
C ALA A 69 -2.43 -8.22 4.97
N ASP A 70 -1.85 -9.10 4.15
CA ASP A 70 -2.57 -10.13 3.38
C ASP A 70 -3.83 -9.50 2.72
N ALA A 71 -3.53 -8.53 1.87
CA ALA A 71 -4.49 -7.61 1.30
C ALA A 71 -4.40 -7.56 -0.24
N ASP A 72 -5.57 -7.54 -0.87
CA ASP A 72 -5.75 -7.33 -2.29
C ASP A 72 -5.75 -5.85 -2.61
N PHE A 73 -5.22 -5.48 -3.77
CA PHE A 73 -5.32 -4.13 -4.29
C PHE A 73 -6.27 -4.11 -5.47
N THR A 74 -7.27 -3.23 -5.42
CA THR A 74 -8.26 -3.05 -6.49
C THR A 74 -8.43 -1.58 -6.80
N ILE A 75 -8.62 -1.28 -8.08
CA ILE A 75 -8.97 0.06 -8.55
C ILE A 75 -10.43 0.03 -8.97
N ASP A 76 -11.26 0.89 -8.39
CA ASP A 76 -12.64 1.06 -8.83
C ASP A 76 -12.64 1.67 -10.24
N ALA A 77 -13.30 1.02 -11.19
CA ALA A 77 -13.34 1.47 -12.57
C ALA A 77 -14.20 2.72 -12.78
N GLN A 78 -15.19 2.97 -11.90
CA GLN A 78 -16.09 4.12 -12.00
C GLN A 78 -15.53 5.34 -11.28
N THR A 79 -15.00 5.17 -10.07
CA THR A 79 -14.49 6.30 -9.27
C THR A 79 -12.98 6.50 -9.41
N GLY A 80 -12.26 5.51 -9.95
CA GLY A 80 -10.80 5.54 -10.00
C GLY A 80 -10.13 5.34 -8.63
N ASP A 81 -10.91 5.09 -7.57
CA ASP A 81 -10.39 4.97 -6.22
C ASP A 81 -9.53 3.72 -6.05
N HIS A 82 -8.45 3.88 -5.31
CA HIS A 82 -7.48 2.83 -5.02
C HIS A 82 -7.81 2.23 -3.65
N GLN A 83 -8.22 0.97 -3.63
CA GLN A 83 -8.65 0.29 -2.41
C GLN A 83 -7.69 -0.85 -2.07
N LEU A 84 -7.27 -0.90 -0.81
CA LEU A 84 -6.51 -1.99 -0.23
C LEU A 84 -7.45 -2.79 0.67
N LEU A 85 -7.75 -4.03 0.30
CA LEU A 85 -8.79 -4.84 0.92
C LEU A 85 -8.19 -6.08 1.59
N ALA A 86 -8.26 -6.16 2.91
CA ALA A 86 -7.82 -7.33 3.65
C ALA A 86 -8.96 -8.27 4.00
N THR A 87 -8.64 -9.56 4.06
CA THR A 87 -9.53 -10.55 4.67
C THR A 87 -9.35 -10.49 6.19
N PRO A 88 -10.41 -10.24 6.98
CA PRO A 88 -10.31 -10.24 8.43
C PRO A 88 -9.90 -11.63 8.90
N ILE A 89 -8.92 -11.68 9.82
CA ILE A 89 -8.58 -12.92 10.50
C ILE A 89 -9.82 -13.28 11.33
N SER A 90 -10.48 -14.38 10.95
CA SER A 90 -11.57 -14.94 11.75
C SER A 90 -11.01 -15.24 13.13
N LYS A 91 -11.36 -14.45 14.14
CA LYS A 91 -11.14 -14.83 15.53
C LYS A 91 -11.83 -16.17 15.70
N THR A 92 -11.07 -17.24 15.85
CA THR A 92 -11.64 -18.54 16.19
C THR A 92 -12.49 -18.32 17.45
N PRO A 93 -13.78 -18.70 17.46
CA PRO A 93 -14.53 -18.63 18.70
C PRO A 93 -13.81 -19.51 19.71
N ASP A 94 -13.50 -18.94 20.89
CA ASP A 94 -13.03 -19.72 22.02
C ASP A 94 -13.98 -20.89 22.21
N PHE A 95 -13.50 -22.11 21.96
CA PHE A 95 -14.23 -23.34 22.26
C PHE A 95 -14.20 -23.58 23.78
N GLY A 96 -14.89 -22.69 24.50
CA GLY A 96 -15.10 -22.74 25.94
C GLY A 96 -16.57 -23.00 26.27
N LYS A 97 -16.94 -24.29 26.27
CA LYS A 97 -18.04 -24.92 27.03
C LYS A 97 -19.52 -24.68 26.64
N SER A 98 -20.15 -25.83 26.29
CA SER A 98 -21.51 -26.32 26.61
C SER A 98 -22.78 -25.68 26.02
N ASN A 99 -23.32 -26.33 24.97
CA ASN A 99 -24.65 -27.00 24.86
C ASN A 99 -25.24 -26.89 23.42
N PRO A 100 -25.87 -27.95 22.87
CA PRO A 100 -26.47 -27.89 21.55
C PRO A 100 -27.94 -27.42 21.61
N PRO A 101 -28.41 -26.72 20.55
CA PRO A 101 -29.71 -27.09 20.00
C PRO A 101 -29.71 -27.20 18.47
N LEU A 102 -30.11 -28.39 18.02
CA LEU A 102 -31.09 -28.69 16.97
C LEU A 102 -31.16 -27.79 15.70
N VAL A 103 -30.59 -28.32 14.61
CA VAL A 103 -31.18 -28.49 13.26
C VAL A 103 -31.98 -27.32 12.63
N SER A 104 -31.35 -26.56 11.73
CA SER A 104 -31.57 -26.60 10.26
C SER A 104 -31.42 -25.25 9.55
N ASN A 105 -30.88 -25.34 8.33
CA ASN A 105 -31.10 -24.47 7.18
C ASN A 105 -30.51 -23.05 7.23
N GLN A 106 -29.25 -22.93 6.82
CA GLN A 106 -28.85 -22.29 5.55
C GLN A 106 -27.34 -22.00 5.60
N LEU A 107 -26.56 -22.83 4.92
CA LEU A 107 -25.16 -22.54 4.59
C LEU A 107 -25.13 -21.44 3.51
N GLN A 108 -25.54 -20.22 3.86
CA GLN A 108 -25.06 -19.06 3.14
C GLN A 108 -23.63 -18.84 3.62
N ARG A 109 -22.67 -19.36 2.84
CA ARG A 109 -21.28 -18.90 2.88
C ARG A 109 -21.29 -17.42 2.54
N THR A 110 -21.50 -16.57 3.55
CA THR A 110 -21.18 -15.16 3.43
C THR A 110 -19.68 -15.09 3.23
N SER A 111 -19.25 -14.71 2.02
CA SER A 111 -17.85 -14.41 1.77
C SER A 111 -17.36 -13.47 2.87
N PRO A 112 -16.17 -13.71 3.46
CA PRO A 112 -15.67 -12.86 4.54
C PRO A 112 -15.71 -11.40 4.10
N ARG A 113 -16.35 -10.54 4.90
CA ARG A 113 -16.48 -9.11 4.62
C ARG A 113 -15.08 -8.51 4.57
N LYS A 114 -14.61 -8.14 3.37
CA LYS A 114 -13.31 -7.49 3.20
C LYS A 114 -13.32 -6.15 3.95
N VAL A 115 -12.23 -5.85 4.63
CA VAL A 115 -12.04 -4.60 5.37
C VAL A 115 -11.08 -3.72 4.57
N GLU A 116 -11.45 -2.45 4.39
CA GLU A 116 -10.58 -1.47 3.75
C GLU A 116 -9.45 -1.08 4.71
N LEU A 117 -8.22 -1.11 4.20
CA LEU A 117 -7.01 -0.75 4.91
C LEU A 117 -6.44 0.55 4.35
N TYR A 118 -5.75 1.26 5.23
CA TYR A 118 -4.98 2.44 4.88
C TYR A 118 -3.52 2.18 5.23
N ALA A 119 -2.62 2.42 4.29
CA ALA A 119 -1.19 2.26 4.48
C ALA A 119 -0.45 3.50 3.97
N VAL A 120 0.58 3.93 4.70
CA VAL A 120 1.43 5.05 4.32
C VAL A 120 2.84 4.54 4.19
N VAL A 121 3.39 4.66 2.98
CA VAL A 121 4.67 4.04 2.64
C VAL A 121 5.70 5.09 2.31
N SER A 122 6.91 4.93 2.86
CA SER A 122 8.08 5.70 2.47
C SER A 122 9.27 4.76 2.31
N ALA A 123 9.85 4.71 1.11
CA ALA A 123 11.02 3.88 0.83
C ALA A 123 12.34 4.48 1.34
N ASN A 124 12.39 5.79 1.65
CA ASN A 124 13.63 6.50 1.88
C ASN A 124 13.47 7.60 2.94
N LEU A 125 13.05 7.23 4.16
CA LEU A 125 13.15 8.12 5.31
C LEU A 125 14.63 8.35 5.60
N ASN A 126 15.01 9.62 5.59
CA ASN A 126 16.38 10.04 5.83
C ASN A 126 16.42 10.99 7.01
N HIS A 127 17.25 10.68 8.01
CA HIS A 127 17.48 11.56 9.15
C HIS A 127 18.88 11.37 9.70
N SER A 128 19.58 12.46 10.00
CA SER A 128 20.96 12.43 10.52
C SER A 128 21.11 11.59 11.78
N CYS A 129 20.13 11.62 12.69
CA CYS A 129 20.13 10.77 13.89
C CYS A 129 20.05 9.26 13.61
N LEU A 130 19.57 8.82 12.43
CA LEU A 130 19.57 7.39 12.10
C LEU A 130 21.01 6.87 11.93
N ALA A 131 21.96 7.70 11.48
CA ALA A 131 23.37 7.34 11.42
C ALA A 131 23.99 7.04 12.80
N LEU A 132 23.43 7.62 13.86
CA LEU A 132 23.94 7.53 15.22
C LEU A 132 23.41 6.29 15.96
N ILE A 133 22.28 5.73 15.52
CA ILE A 133 21.57 4.66 16.23
C ILE A 133 21.66 3.37 15.42
N GLN A 134 22.14 2.31 16.06
CA GLN A 134 22.11 0.98 15.45
C GLN A 134 20.65 0.50 15.28
N TYR A 135 20.31 -0.02 14.09
CA TYR A 135 18.95 -0.48 13.80
C TYR A 135 18.36 -1.44 14.85
N PRO A 136 19.10 -2.42 15.42
CA PRO A 136 18.55 -3.27 16.48
C PRO A 136 18.10 -2.50 17.72
N VAL A 137 18.79 -1.40 18.08
CA VAL A 137 18.41 -0.53 19.21
C VAL A 137 17.14 0.25 18.85
N LEU A 138 17.11 0.87 17.66
CA LEU A 138 15.94 1.58 17.16
C LEU A 138 14.69 0.69 17.16
N LEU A 139 14.78 -0.51 16.60
CA LEU A 139 13.66 -1.45 16.50
C LEU A 139 13.18 -1.93 17.86
N ARG A 140 14.10 -2.11 18.84
CA ARG A 140 13.71 -2.42 20.23
C ARG A 140 12.96 -1.27 20.89
N ILE A 141 13.38 -0.02 20.66
CA ILE A 141 12.68 1.17 21.15
C ILE A 141 11.29 1.24 20.53
N CYS A 142 11.17 1.14 19.20
CA CYS A 142 9.87 1.15 18.50
C CYS A 142 8.93 0.06 19.02
N ARG A 143 9.46 -1.16 19.24
CA ARG A 143 8.69 -2.25 19.84
C ARG A 143 8.24 -1.95 21.27
N ALA A 144 9.13 -1.39 22.10
CA ALA A 144 8.80 -1.03 23.48
C ALA A 144 7.75 0.08 23.57
N LEU A 145 7.71 0.98 22.58
CA LEU A 145 6.70 2.04 22.45
C LEU A 145 5.40 1.56 21.80
N GLY A 146 5.29 0.29 21.41
CA GLY A 146 4.09 -0.24 20.74
C GLY A 146 3.90 0.23 19.30
N ILE A 147 4.96 0.71 18.64
CA ILE A 147 4.92 1.22 17.25
C ILE A 147 5.04 0.08 16.23
N GLY A 148 5.60 -1.07 16.63
CA GLY A 148 5.84 -2.19 15.71
C GLY A 148 4.55 -2.81 15.16
N PHE A 149 4.64 -3.32 13.92
CA PHE A 149 3.55 -4.01 13.25
C PHE A 149 3.14 -5.32 13.97
N SER A 150 1.85 -5.48 14.20
CA SER A 150 1.23 -6.69 14.74
C SER A 150 0.72 -7.57 13.60
N LEU A 151 1.30 -8.77 13.43
CA LEU A 151 0.79 -9.76 12.46
C LEU A 151 -0.63 -10.25 12.78
N GLN A 152 -1.04 -10.16 14.05
CA GLN A 152 -2.35 -10.63 14.49
C GLN A 152 -3.46 -9.63 14.17
N GLU A 153 -3.19 -8.34 14.38
CA GLU A 153 -4.16 -7.28 14.11
C GLU A 153 -3.99 -6.68 12.70
N LYS A 154 -2.88 -6.99 12.01
CA LYS A 154 -2.49 -6.41 10.72
C LYS A 154 -2.39 -4.88 10.75
N GLU A 155 -1.98 -4.34 11.90
CA GLU A 155 -1.89 -2.90 12.19
C GLU A 155 -0.54 -2.55 12.83
N GLY A 156 -0.13 -1.28 12.71
CA GLY A 156 1.13 -0.74 13.23
C GLY A 156 2.13 -0.41 12.13
N SER A 157 3.40 -0.19 12.50
CA SER A 157 4.44 0.20 11.55
C SER A 157 5.45 -0.92 11.31
N ALA A 158 5.73 -1.20 10.04
CA ALA A 158 6.81 -2.08 9.63
C ALA A 158 7.97 -1.27 9.04
N PHE A 159 9.18 -1.80 9.17
CA PHE A 159 10.41 -1.13 8.77
C PHE A 159 11.21 -1.99 7.79
N THR A 160 11.76 -1.38 6.75
CA THR A 160 12.64 -2.04 5.78
C THR A 160 14.03 -1.44 5.83
N LEU A 161 15.02 -2.32 5.99
CA LEU A 161 16.43 -1.96 6.07
C LEU A 161 17.05 -2.17 4.68
N PHE A 162 17.44 -1.08 4.01
CA PHE A 162 17.90 -1.14 2.61
C PHE A 162 19.42 -1.23 2.47
N ASN A 163 20.19 -0.82 3.47
CA ASN A 163 21.65 -0.78 3.36
C ASN A 163 22.33 -0.81 4.73
N GLU A 164 23.11 -1.86 5.00
CA GLU A 164 23.91 -1.96 6.22
C GLU A 164 25.04 -0.91 6.27
N LEU A 165 25.49 -0.40 5.12
CA LEU A 165 26.61 0.55 5.03
C LEU A 165 26.18 2.02 5.10
N LYS A 166 24.88 2.32 4.96
CA LYS A 166 24.33 3.68 5.04
C LYS A 166 23.21 3.74 6.06
N HIS A 167 23.58 3.86 7.32
CA HIS A 167 22.68 3.95 8.48
C HIS A 167 21.74 5.17 8.48
N GLU A 168 21.81 6.06 7.49
CA GLU A 168 20.99 7.27 7.40
C GLU A 168 19.60 7.02 6.84
N LYS A 169 19.38 5.88 6.18
CA LYS A 169 18.16 5.59 5.43
C LYS A 169 17.36 4.44 6.01
N LEU A 170 16.05 4.57 5.99
CA LEU A 170 15.11 3.56 6.48
C LEU A 170 13.84 3.61 5.63
N GLY A 171 13.28 2.45 5.28
CA GLY A 171 11.90 2.41 4.80
C GLY A 171 10.93 2.18 5.95
N MET A 172 9.75 2.78 5.83
CA MET A 172 8.66 2.61 6.78
C MET A 172 7.35 2.42 6.01
N MET A 173 6.49 1.54 6.52
CA MET A 173 5.15 1.28 6.02
C MET A 173 4.16 1.06 7.15
#